data_AF-A0A351SQI1-F1
#
_entry.id   AF-A0A351SQI1-F1
#
_cell.length_a   1.000
_cell.length_b   1.000
_cell.length_c   1.000
_cell.angle_alpha   90.00
_cell.angle_beta   90.00
_cell.angle_gamma   90.00
#
_symmetry.space_group_name_H-M   'P 1'
#
loop_
_entity.id
_entity.type
_entity.pdbx_description
1 polymer ?
#
loop_
_entity_poly.entity_id
_entity_poly.type
_entity_poly.pdbx_seq_one_letter_code
_entity_poly.pdbx_strand_id
1 'polypeptide(L)' 'MRKRVLITGGARGLGAAIAKTFAEVGYDIVFTYLKSEYTA' A
#
# COMPACT_ATOMS: atom_id res chain seq x y z
N MET A 1 -10.40 -13.78 -10.72
CA MET A 1 -10.71 -12.46 -10.14
C MET A 1 -9.62 -12.12 -9.13
N ARG A 2 -9.01 -10.94 -9.23
CA ARG A 2 -7.92 -10.50 -8.35
C ARG A 2 -8.51 -9.92 -7.06
N LYS A 3 -8.02 -10.32 -5.89
CA LYS A 3 -8.53 -9.83 -4.59
C LYS A 3 -7.98 -8.42 -4.33
N ARG A 4 -8.77 -7.57 -3.67
CA ARG A 4 -8.41 -6.18 -3.38
C ARG A 4 -8.24 -5.95 -1.88
N VAL A 5 -7.23 -5.17 -1.50
CA VAL A 5 -6.95 -4.80 -0.10
C VAL A 5 -6.90 -3.27 0.04
N LEU A 6 -7.53 -2.76 1.11
CA LEU A 6 -7.44 -1.36 1.54
C LEU A 6 -6.44 -1.26 2.69
N ILE A 7 -5.42 -0.42 2.54
CA ILE A 7 -4.39 -0.17 3.56
C ILE A 7 -4.42 1.29 3.97
N THR A 8 -4.69 1.57 5.25
CA THR A 8 -4.55 2.93 5.79
C THR A 8 -3.10 3.18 6.20
N GLY A 9 -2.58 4.38 5.92
CA GLY A 9 -1.17 4.71 6.19
C GLY A 9 -0.17 3.98 5.28
N GLY A 10 -0.55 3.61 4.07
CA GLY A 10 0.26 2.77 3.16
C GLY A 10 1.43 3.48 2.46
N ALA A 11 1.60 4.80 2.63
CA ALA A 11 2.62 5.57 1.92
C ALA A 11 4.07 5.31 2.39
N ARG A 12 4.28 4.88 3.65
CA ARG A 12 5.63 4.67 4.22
C ARG A 12 5.64 3.62 5.35
N GLY A 13 6.83 3.29 5.83
CA GLY A 13 7.04 2.41 6.97
C GLY A 13 6.35 1.06 6.81
N LEU A 14 5.69 0.60 7.87
CA LEU A 14 5.00 -0.69 7.89
C LEU A 14 3.86 -0.79 6.87
N GLY A 15 3.07 0.28 6.69
CA GLY A 15 1.97 0.29 5.71
C GLY A 15 2.46 0.07 4.28
N ALA A 16 3.59 0.68 3.91
CA ALA A 16 4.21 0.47 2.61
C ALA A 16 4.78 -0.94 2.46
N ALA A 17 5.39 -1.50 3.51
CA ALA A 17 5.87 -2.88 3.50
C ALA A 17 4.71 -3.87 3.27
N ILE A 18 3.61 -3.71 4.00
CA ILE A 18 2.39 -4.51 3.82
C ILE A 18 1.84 -4.39 2.39
N ALA A 19 1.77 -3.16 1.85
CA ALA A 19 1.32 -2.93 0.47
C ALA A 19 2.17 -3.67 -0.57
N LYS A 20 3.50 -3.63 -0.41
CA LYS A 20 4.45 -4.34 -1.29
C LYS A 20 4.27 -5.85 -1.20
N THR A 21 4.16 -6.39 0.02
CA THR A 21 3.93 -7.83 0.22
C THR A 21 2.63 -8.27 -0.45
N PHE A 22 1.52 -7.53 -0.30
CA PHE A 22 0.28 -7.86 -1.00
C PHE A 22 0.40 -7.77 -2.53
N ALA A 23 1.19 -6.83 -3.05
CA ALA A 23 1.46 -6.71 -4.48
C ALA A 23 2.20 -7.93 -5.03
N GLU A 24 3.21 -8.43 -4.30
CA GLU A 24 4.01 -9.60 -4.67
C GLU A 24 3.15 -10.88 -4.78
N VAL A 25 2.17 -11.06 -3.90
CA VAL A 25 1.19 -12.17 -3.98
C VAL A 25 0.04 -11.92 -4.95
N GLY A 26 0.08 -10.82 -5.71
CA GLY A 26 -0.86 -10.59 -6.80
C GLY A 26 -2.20 -10.02 -6.37
N TYR A 27 -2.25 -9.21 -5.31
CA TYR A 27 -3.46 -8.44 -4.97
C TYR A 27 -3.50 -7.11 -5.72
N ASP A 28 -4.69 -6.54 -5.85
CA ASP A 28 -4.87 -5.12 -6.18
C ASP A 28 -4.87 -4.30 -4.89
N ILE A 29 -4.10 -3.22 -4.85
CA ILE A 29 -3.92 -2.42 -3.63
C ILE A 29 -4.55 -1.05 -3.79
N VAL A 30 -5.31 -0.63 -2.78
CA VAL A 30 -5.69 0.76 -2.54
C VAL A 30 -5.10 1.14 -1.20
N PHE A 31 -4.39 2.27 -1.13
CA PHE A 31 -3.91 2.78 0.15
C PHE A 31 -4.18 4.26 0.33
N THR A 32 -4.30 4.67 1.58
CA THR A 32 -4.49 6.08 1.96
C THR A 32 -3.32 6.59 2.80
N TYR A 33 -3.13 7.90 2.81
CA TYR A 33 -2.16 8.58 3.67
C TYR A 33 -2.67 9.98 4.01
N LEU A 34 -2.29 10.50 5.18
CA LEU A 34 -2.63 11.86 5.59
C LEU A 34 -1.59 12.87 5.08
N LYS A 35 -0.30 12.54 5.23
CA LYS A 35 0.85 13.29 4.69
C LYS A 35 1.89 12.30 4.21
N SER A 36 2.40 12.54 3.00
CA SER A 36 3.52 11.80 2.43
C SER A 36 4.51 12.81 1.90
N GLU A 37 5.76 12.72 2.33
CA GLU A 37 6.84 13.46 1.72
C GLU A 37 7.26 12.68 0.49
N TYR A 38 6.83 13.16 -0.68
CA TYR A 38 7.28 12.64 -1.96
C TYR A 38 8.46 13.49 -2.41
N THR A 39 9.67 12.95 -2.29
CA THR A 39 10.85 13.47 -2.98
C THR A 39 11.01 12.70 -4.28
N ALA A 40 10.91 13.42 -5.40
CA ALA A 40 11.09 12.88 -6.75
C ALA A 40 12.54 12.52 -7.03
#